data_AF-A0A344L3R1-F1
#
_entry.id   AF-A0A344L3R1-F1
#
_cell.length_a   1.000
_cell.length_b   1.000
_cell.length_c   1.000
_cell.angle_alpha   90.00
_cell.angle_beta   90.00
_cell.angle_gamma   90.00
#
_symmetry.space_group_name_H-M   'P 1'
#
loop_
_entity.id
_entity.type
_entity.pdbx_description
1 polymer ?
#
loop_
_entity_poly.entity_id
_entity_poly.type
_entity_poly.pdbx_seq_one_letter_code
_entity_poly.pdbx_strand_id
1 'polypeptide(L)'
;MHARWQALQLLQPVFELVNRAAPRAGFDHRRYDLPQLALRLIDFVVLNQASMEGSVSPGAIVDHLMLAARRMSPDDDNRPWAKVAKVVLNTLLNDGRPHEVFWREPAADGEQWSEAVAYRFQLLTLTEEVEGIAVKATDPAILVFLQALNTNLADQALALKIMVEIQMNSGEFDKALATAKQATRTAQGLSASLREKLDDTRRDIRSVDWAGEMPGWLENVLEKVGQQLDKDRQLRDLARRAGEDPAAAEVCRLIEETVARGQDVWVRLELYLQQAIPVFLAAQEVQRFQPRGLAAAIDLGEQVLAPILVADDPEFEMVAGILIAGVSPPRVTPQWGLDDLLKQLLREPTAREMRDPDVDDPGELGEEAHDSVPDDIAACATEILSAAAHTPVRLSGLLAAGREAADRVEQPVRLLDVLWGAALYVVVNTSELTADELPARPDLAAAVAALAAVDDDTMLVDPRFSGPDLLLATPAALDRIDAVSAGDLMGAE
;
A
#
# COMPACT_ATOMS: atom_id res chain seq x y z
N MET A 1 19.63 5.71 -11.99
CA MET A 1 19.39 6.82 -12.95
C MET A 1 20.24 6.66 -14.21
N HIS A 2 21.55 6.45 -14.09
CA HIS A 2 22.49 6.24 -15.21
C HIS A 2 22.04 5.21 -16.26
N ALA A 3 21.59 4.01 -15.86
CA ALA A 3 21.13 2.97 -16.80
C ALA A 3 19.89 3.40 -17.63
N ARG A 4 18.98 4.18 -17.04
CA ARG A 4 17.82 4.74 -17.76
C ARG A 4 18.25 5.82 -18.75
N TRP A 5 19.23 6.65 -18.37
CA TRP A 5 19.83 7.62 -19.28
C TRP A 5 20.51 6.91 -20.47
N GLN A 6 21.31 5.87 -20.23
CA GLN A 6 21.95 5.08 -21.30
C GLN A 6 20.93 4.51 -22.28
N ALA A 7 19.83 3.93 -21.79
CA ALA A 7 18.76 3.41 -22.65
C ALA A 7 18.13 4.50 -23.54
N LEU A 8 17.93 5.71 -23.00
CA LEU A 8 17.45 6.86 -23.80
C LEU A 8 18.46 7.29 -24.87
N GLN A 9 19.76 7.23 -24.56
CA GLN A 9 20.80 7.60 -25.54
C GLN A 9 20.82 6.66 -26.75
N LEU A 10 20.38 5.41 -26.61
CA LEU A 10 20.33 4.46 -27.73
C LEU A 10 19.36 4.88 -28.85
N LEU A 11 18.38 5.74 -28.54
CA LEU A 11 17.47 6.31 -29.54
C LEU A 11 18.04 7.54 -30.24
N GLN A 12 19.16 8.10 -29.77
CA GLN A 12 19.76 9.30 -30.33
C GLN A 12 20.03 9.20 -31.84
N PRO A 13 20.54 8.09 -32.41
CA PRO A 13 20.76 7.99 -33.86
C PRO A 13 19.47 8.14 -34.67
N VAL A 14 18.33 7.69 -34.12
CA VAL A 14 17.01 7.87 -34.75
C VAL A 14 16.59 9.35 -34.70
N PHE A 15 16.84 10.04 -33.58
CA PHE A 15 16.61 11.48 -33.51
C PHE A 15 17.54 12.29 -34.42
N GLU A 16 18.80 11.89 -34.57
CA GLU A 16 19.75 12.50 -35.50
C GLU A 16 19.30 12.32 -36.96
N LEU A 17 18.77 11.15 -37.30
CA LEU A 17 18.17 10.88 -38.61
C LEU A 17 17.04 11.87 -38.93
N VAL A 18 16.08 12.01 -38.02
CA VAL A 18 14.90 12.86 -38.21
C VAL A 18 15.24 14.34 -38.21
N ASN A 19 16.04 14.79 -37.25
CA ASN A 19 16.24 16.22 -37.00
C ASN A 19 17.43 16.81 -37.78
N ARG A 20 18.38 15.99 -38.22
CA ARG A 20 19.63 16.47 -38.83
C ARG A 20 19.89 15.89 -40.22
N ALA A 21 19.87 14.58 -40.37
CA ALA A 21 20.27 13.94 -41.62
C ALA A 21 19.22 14.13 -42.72
N ALA A 22 17.95 13.87 -42.42
CA ALA A 22 16.88 13.93 -43.42
C ALA A 22 16.56 15.33 -43.95
N PRO A 23 16.52 16.41 -43.14
CA PRO A 23 16.32 17.76 -43.66
C PRO A 23 17.42 18.21 -44.64
N ARG A 24 18.63 17.67 -44.51
CA ARG A 24 19.78 17.99 -45.37
C ARG A 24 19.88 17.11 -46.61
N ALA A 25 19.10 16.03 -46.68
CA ALA A 25 19.18 15.05 -47.74
C ALA A 25 18.48 15.46 -49.04
N GLY A 26 17.81 16.63 -49.08
CA GLY A 26 17.23 17.18 -50.31
C GLY A 26 16.09 16.33 -50.88
N PHE A 27 15.27 15.74 -50.02
CA PHE A 27 13.96 15.14 -50.34
C PHE A 27 12.93 15.61 -49.31
N ASP A 28 11.64 15.46 -49.62
CA ASP A 28 10.55 15.79 -48.70
C ASP A 28 10.43 14.73 -47.60
N HIS A 29 11.27 14.86 -46.58
CA HIS A 29 11.41 13.92 -45.47
C HIS A 29 10.13 13.74 -44.66
N ARG A 30 9.18 14.68 -44.71
CA ARG A 30 7.90 14.60 -43.99
C ARG A 30 6.97 13.53 -44.54
N ARG A 31 7.20 13.06 -45.77
CA ARG A 31 6.41 12.00 -46.41
C ARG A 31 6.80 10.59 -45.96
N TYR A 32 7.92 10.44 -45.25
CA TYR A 32 8.47 9.15 -44.86
C TYR A 32 8.53 9.05 -43.33
N ASP A 33 8.05 7.94 -42.78
CA ASP A 33 8.27 7.63 -41.36
C ASP A 33 9.69 7.08 -41.18
N LEU A 34 10.63 8.01 -41.03
CA LEU A 34 12.05 7.70 -40.88
C LEU A 34 12.36 6.93 -39.59
N PRO A 35 11.74 7.22 -38.43
CA PRO A 35 11.84 6.35 -37.25
C PRO A 35 11.44 4.91 -37.55
N GLN A 36 10.31 4.69 -38.23
CA GLN A 36 9.85 3.35 -38.58
C GLN A 36 10.84 2.65 -39.53
N LEU A 37 11.41 3.36 -40.51
CA LEU A 37 12.44 2.80 -41.39
C LEU A 37 13.74 2.45 -40.65
N ALA A 38 14.14 3.27 -39.67
CA ALA A 38 15.31 3.00 -38.84
C ALA A 38 15.12 1.76 -37.95
N LEU A 39 13.97 1.64 -37.28
CA LEU A 39 13.63 0.46 -36.49
C LEU A 39 13.55 -0.79 -37.37
N ARG A 40 12.88 -0.70 -38.52
CA ARG A 40 12.78 -1.81 -39.47
C ARG A 40 14.15 -2.26 -40.00
N LEU A 41 15.10 -1.35 -40.16
CA LEU A 41 16.48 -1.71 -40.49
C LEU A 41 17.12 -2.52 -39.37
N ILE A 42 17.01 -2.07 -38.13
CA ILE A 42 17.53 -2.79 -36.97
C ILE A 42 16.90 -4.19 -36.90
N ASP A 43 15.58 -4.30 -37.01
CA ASP A 43 14.87 -5.57 -37.02
C ASP A 43 15.39 -6.51 -38.11
N PHE A 44 15.56 -5.99 -39.33
CA PHE A 44 16.02 -6.77 -40.47
C PHE A 44 17.44 -7.31 -40.24
N VAL A 45 18.37 -6.50 -39.74
CA VAL A 45 19.75 -6.97 -39.49
C VAL A 45 19.79 -7.98 -38.33
N VAL A 46 19.09 -7.70 -37.22
CA VAL A 46 19.07 -8.58 -36.05
C VAL A 46 18.47 -9.95 -36.39
N LEU A 47 17.35 -9.98 -37.12
CA LEU A 47 16.68 -11.23 -37.51
C LEU A 47 17.53 -12.09 -38.45
N ASN A 48 18.23 -11.48 -39.41
CA ASN A 48 19.11 -12.22 -40.32
C ASN A 48 20.39 -12.70 -39.62
N GLN A 49 20.93 -11.93 -38.68
CA GLN A 49 22.08 -12.33 -37.87
C GLN A 49 21.75 -13.52 -36.95
N ALA A 50 20.49 -13.66 -36.53
CA ALA A 50 20.01 -14.82 -35.78
C ALA A 50 19.65 -16.03 -36.67
N SER A 51 19.59 -15.86 -38.00
CA SER A 51 19.32 -16.91 -38.97
C SER A 51 20.62 -17.63 -39.39
N MET A 52 20.51 -18.81 -39.99
CA MET A 52 21.67 -19.59 -40.47
C MET A 52 22.46 -18.89 -41.58
N GLU A 53 21.88 -17.87 -42.23
CA GLU A 53 22.53 -17.03 -43.26
C GLU A 53 23.50 -16.00 -42.64
N GLY A 54 23.36 -15.66 -41.36
CA GLY A 54 24.38 -15.02 -40.51
C GLY A 54 24.73 -13.55 -40.79
N SER A 55 24.70 -13.09 -42.04
CA SER A 55 25.16 -11.74 -42.38
C SER A 55 24.36 -11.09 -43.52
N VAL A 56 24.30 -9.75 -43.51
CA VAL A 56 23.46 -8.98 -44.43
C VAL A 56 24.30 -7.99 -45.20
N SER A 57 24.25 -8.03 -46.54
CA SER A 57 24.95 -7.05 -47.36
C SER A 57 24.28 -5.66 -47.31
N PRO A 58 25.06 -4.56 -47.42
CA PRO A 58 24.50 -3.21 -47.53
C PRO A 58 23.50 -3.06 -48.69
N GLY A 59 23.71 -3.78 -49.80
CA GLY A 59 22.80 -3.79 -50.95
C GLY A 59 21.42 -4.36 -50.59
N ALA A 60 21.39 -5.52 -49.93
CA ALA A 60 20.15 -6.16 -49.50
C ALA A 60 19.35 -5.28 -48.53
N ILE A 61 20.04 -4.57 -47.64
CA ILE A 61 19.43 -3.58 -46.75
C ILE A 61 18.78 -2.44 -47.53
N VAL A 62 19.52 -1.85 -48.47
CA VAL A 62 19.01 -0.73 -49.27
C VAL A 62 17.78 -1.17 -50.06
N ASP A 63 17.80 -2.36 -50.67
CA ASP A 63 16.65 -2.89 -51.41
C ASP A 63 15.44 -3.12 -50.50
N HIS A 64 15.65 -3.69 -49.30
CA HIS A 64 14.61 -3.89 -48.29
C HIS A 64 13.94 -2.57 -47.88
N LEU A 65 14.74 -1.57 -47.54
CA LEU A 65 14.25 -0.26 -47.12
C LEU A 65 13.64 0.53 -48.27
N MET A 66 14.16 0.40 -49.48
CA MET A 66 13.62 1.05 -50.67
C MET A 66 12.21 0.54 -50.98
N LEU A 67 11.97 -0.77 -50.82
CA LEU A 67 10.63 -1.34 -50.96
C LEU A 67 9.67 -0.80 -49.90
N ALA A 68 10.12 -0.63 -48.65
CA ALA A 68 9.32 -0.04 -47.58
C ALA A 68 9.01 1.45 -47.85
N ALA A 69 10.02 2.24 -48.23
CA ALA A 69 9.86 3.65 -48.56
C ALA A 69 8.89 3.85 -49.74
N ARG A 70 8.95 2.99 -50.76
CA ARG A 70 8.01 3.01 -51.89
C ARG A 70 6.57 2.79 -51.46
N ARG A 71 6.31 1.94 -50.45
CA ARG A 71 4.96 1.71 -49.92
C ARG A 71 4.44 2.89 -49.10
N MET A 72 5.34 3.61 -48.42
CA MET A 72 4.96 4.79 -47.62
C MET A 72 4.51 5.97 -48.49
N SER A 73 5.22 6.21 -49.61
CA SER A 73 4.88 7.28 -50.55
C SER A 73 5.01 6.79 -52.00
N PRO A 74 4.00 6.04 -52.51
CA PRO A 74 4.02 5.54 -53.88
C PRO A 74 3.93 6.65 -54.93
N ASP A 75 3.29 7.78 -54.58
CA ASP A 75 3.00 8.92 -55.45
C ASP A 75 4.09 10.01 -55.39
N ASP A 76 5.31 9.68 -54.97
CA ASP A 76 6.42 10.63 -54.99
C ASP A 76 7.01 10.74 -56.41
N ASP A 77 6.78 11.87 -57.08
CA ASP A 77 7.23 12.15 -58.44
C ASP A 77 8.76 11.99 -58.61
N ASN A 78 9.53 12.34 -57.57
CA ASN A 78 10.99 12.28 -57.59
C ASN A 78 11.53 10.87 -57.30
N ARG A 79 10.66 9.95 -56.86
CA ARG A 79 10.99 8.55 -56.48
C ARG A 79 12.29 8.43 -55.68
N PRO A 80 12.49 9.19 -54.59
CA PRO A 80 13.74 9.24 -53.85
C PRO A 80 13.99 8.00 -52.97
N TRP A 81 13.24 6.90 -53.13
CA TRP A 81 13.22 5.75 -52.22
C TRP A 81 14.62 5.17 -51.96
N ALA A 82 15.46 5.05 -52.99
CA ALA A 82 16.85 4.59 -52.83
C ALA A 82 17.69 5.56 -51.99
N LYS A 83 17.45 6.87 -52.15
CA LYS A 83 18.12 7.93 -51.40
C LYS A 83 17.68 7.92 -49.94
N VAL A 84 16.39 7.73 -49.68
CA VAL A 84 15.84 7.57 -48.33
C VAL A 84 16.50 6.37 -47.65
N ALA A 85 16.50 5.20 -48.28
CA ALA A 85 17.13 3.98 -47.76
C ALA A 85 18.61 4.18 -47.42
N LYS A 86 19.38 4.81 -48.32
CA LYS A 86 20.81 5.11 -48.09
C LYS A 86 21.03 6.09 -46.94
N VAL A 87 20.18 7.11 -46.78
CA VAL A 87 20.30 8.07 -45.68
C VAL A 87 20.01 7.40 -44.34
N VAL A 88 19.00 6.53 -44.26
CA VAL A 88 18.70 5.75 -43.05
C VAL A 88 19.87 4.84 -42.68
N LEU A 89 20.38 4.05 -43.64
CA LEU A 89 21.51 3.16 -43.42
C LEU A 89 22.77 3.92 -42.97
N ASN A 90 23.16 4.97 -43.69
CA ASN A 90 24.37 5.73 -43.38
C ASN A 90 24.28 6.42 -42.02
N THR A 91 23.09 6.88 -41.62
CA THR A 91 22.92 7.52 -40.31
C THR A 91 23.08 6.52 -39.17
N LEU A 92 22.54 5.30 -39.30
CA LEU A 92 22.67 4.26 -38.28
C LEU A 92 24.08 3.63 -38.22
N LEU A 93 24.80 3.63 -39.33
CA LEU A 93 26.23 3.26 -39.37
C LEU A 93 27.14 4.35 -38.80
N ASN A 94 26.68 5.62 -38.80
CA ASN A 94 27.44 6.79 -38.36
C ASN A 94 28.85 6.87 -38.95
N ASP A 95 28.99 6.58 -40.26
CA ASP A 95 30.27 6.48 -40.97
C ASP A 95 31.31 5.58 -40.28
N GLY A 96 30.85 4.56 -39.55
CA GLY A 96 31.69 3.62 -38.80
C GLY A 96 32.26 4.19 -37.49
N ARG A 97 31.83 5.38 -37.06
CA ARG A 97 32.28 6.02 -35.81
C ARG A 97 31.32 5.71 -34.66
N PRO A 98 31.81 5.53 -33.42
CA PRO A 98 30.93 5.38 -32.29
C PRO A 98 30.24 6.71 -31.96
N HIS A 99 28.96 6.64 -31.59
CA HIS A 99 28.30 7.75 -30.90
C HIS A 99 28.92 7.87 -29.52
N GLU A 100 29.22 9.10 -29.11
CA GLU A 100 29.81 9.42 -27.82
C GLU A 100 28.94 10.44 -27.09
N VAL A 101 28.47 10.06 -25.90
CA VAL A 101 27.59 10.87 -25.05
C VAL A 101 28.14 10.91 -23.63
N PHE A 102 27.93 12.02 -22.93
CA PHE A 102 28.54 12.26 -21.62
C PHE A 102 27.48 12.33 -20.53
N TRP A 103 27.64 11.51 -19.50
CA TRP A 103 26.87 11.59 -18.27
C TRP A 103 27.57 12.48 -17.25
N ARG A 104 26.82 13.31 -16.54
CA ARG A 104 27.29 14.08 -15.38
C ARG A 104 26.28 13.95 -14.25
N GLU A 105 26.77 13.75 -13.05
CA GLU A 105 25.94 13.75 -11.85
C GLU A 105 25.74 15.20 -11.41
N PRO A 106 24.49 15.62 -11.15
CA PRO A 106 24.24 16.97 -10.64
C PRO A 106 24.89 17.12 -9.26
N ALA A 107 25.64 18.21 -9.07
CA ALA A 107 26.25 18.52 -7.78
C ALA A 107 25.17 18.86 -6.74
N ALA A 108 25.37 18.42 -5.49
CA ALA A 108 24.61 18.94 -4.36
C ALA A 108 25.04 20.40 -4.06
N ASP A 109 24.20 21.16 -3.36
CA ASP A 109 24.46 22.57 -3.06
C ASP A 109 25.85 22.76 -2.43
N GLY A 110 26.71 23.54 -3.09
CA GLY A 110 28.07 23.85 -2.65
C GLY A 110 29.17 22.89 -3.12
N GLU A 111 28.83 21.83 -3.86
CA GLU A 111 29.79 20.85 -4.39
C GLU A 111 30.18 21.13 -5.85
N GLN A 112 31.35 20.67 -6.26
CA GLN A 112 31.83 20.83 -7.64
C GLN A 112 31.23 19.76 -8.54
N TRP A 113 30.93 20.09 -9.80
CA TRP A 113 30.37 19.15 -10.77
C TRP A 113 31.22 17.88 -10.90
N SER A 114 30.57 16.71 -10.97
CA SER A 114 31.27 15.45 -11.19
C SER A 114 31.99 15.43 -12.54
N GLU A 115 33.05 14.64 -12.64
CA GLU A 115 33.68 14.36 -13.94
C GLU A 115 32.68 13.71 -14.91
N ALA A 116 32.82 14.04 -16.18
CA ALA A 116 31.94 13.55 -17.22
C ALA A 116 32.31 12.11 -17.61
N VAL A 117 31.38 11.18 -17.45
CA VAL A 117 31.58 9.77 -17.86
C VAL A 117 31.13 9.61 -19.30
N ALA A 118 32.07 9.25 -20.18
CA ALA A 118 31.77 8.99 -21.59
C ALA A 118 31.13 7.60 -21.76
N TYR A 119 30.01 7.55 -22.48
CA TYR A 119 29.38 6.33 -22.96
C TYR A 119 29.47 6.30 -24.49
N ARG A 120 30.14 5.28 -25.02
CA ARG A 120 30.39 5.09 -26.45
C ARG A 120 29.63 3.88 -26.97
N PHE A 121 28.87 4.03 -28.04
CA PHE A 121 28.11 2.94 -28.63
C PHE A 121 27.95 3.08 -30.15
N GLN A 122 27.63 1.98 -30.80
CA GLN A 122 27.22 1.91 -32.21
C GLN A 122 25.97 1.03 -32.28
N LEU A 123 25.11 1.25 -33.27
CA LEU A 123 23.97 0.36 -33.52
C LEU A 123 24.30 -0.66 -34.61
N LEU A 124 24.94 -0.22 -35.68
CA LEU A 124 25.34 -1.09 -36.79
C LEU A 124 26.83 -0.92 -37.08
N THR A 125 27.49 -2.01 -37.46
CA THR A 125 28.90 -2.03 -37.87
C THR A 125 29.07 -2.69 -39.23
N LEU A 126 30.12 -2.29 -39.95
CA LEU A 126 30.57 -2.96 -41.17
C LEU A 126 31.66 -3.96 -40.81
N THR A 127 31.52 -5.19 -41.27
CA THR A 127 32.53 -6.25 -41.12
C THR A 127 32.85 -6.87 -42.47
N GLU A 128 34.13 -7.14 -42.72
CA GLU A 128 34.56 -7.92 -43.88
C GLU A 128 34.35 -9.42 -43.61
N GLU A 129 33.59 -10.09 -44.46
CA GLU A 129 33.38 -11.53 -44.44
C GLU A 129 33.81 -12.16 -45.77
N VAL A 130 33.82 -13.50 -45.82
CA VAL A 130 34.24 -14.27 -47.00
C VAL A 130 33.41 -13.92 -48.24
N GLU A 131 32.13 -13.59 -48.06
CA GLU A 131 31.19 -13.22 -49.13
C GLU A 131 31.18 -11.71 -49.45
N GLY A 132 31.96 -10.90 -48.73
CA GLY A 132 32.07 -9.45 -48.93
C GLY A 132 31.79 -8.63 -47.68
N ILE A 133 31.48 -7.34 -47.87
CA ILE A 133 31.15 -6.43 -46.78
C ILE A 133 29.75 -6.75 -46.26
N ALA A 134 29.66 -7.06 -44.97
CA ALA A 134 28.41 -7.30 -44.26
C ALA A 134 28.13 -6.22 -43.21
N VAL A 135 26.85 -6.03 -42.90
CA VAL A 135 26.37 -5.19 -41.79
C VAL A 135 25.98 -6.10 -40.63
N LYS A 136 26.49 -5.81 -39.44
CA LYS A 136 26.13 -6.51 -38.20
C LYS A 136 25.45 -5.57 -37.21
N ALA A 137 24.50 -6.13 -36.47
CA ALA A 137 23.90 -5.47 -35.32
C ALA A 137 24.81 -5.68 -34.11
N THR A 138 25.11 -4.58 -33.42
CA THR A 138 25.86 -4.57 -32.16
C THR A 138 24.91 -4.84 -30.98
N ASP A 139 25.48 -5.12 -29.80
CA ASP A 139 24.68 -5.34 -28.58
C ASP A 139 23.68 -4.20 -28.28
N PRO A 140 24.03 -2.91 -28.43
CA PRO A 140 23.08 -1.82 -28.29
C PRO A 140 21.89 -1.87 -29.27
N ALA A 141 22.10 -2.27 -30.54
CA ALA A 141 21.00 -2.41 -31.49
C ALA A 141 20.11 -3.60 -31.19
N ILE A 142 20.69 -4.72 -30.77
CA ILE A 142 19.93 -5.88 -30.30
C ILE A 142 19.12 -5.50 -29.05
N LEU A 143 19.68 -4.70 -28.14
CA LEU A 143 18.94 -4.22 -26.97
C LEU A 143 17.76 -3.32 -27.36
N VAL A 144 17.93 -2.40 -28.33
CA VAL A 144 16.83 -1.58 -28.86
C VAL A 144 15.76 -2.45 -29.51
N PHE A 145 16.15 -3.43 -30.33
CA PHE A 145 15.24 -4.40 -30.95
C PHE A 145 14.40 -5.13 -29.90
N LEU A 146 15.05 -5.65 -28.86
CA LEU A 146 14.39 -6.38 -27.79
C LEU A 146 13.44 -5.49 -26.97
N GLN A 147 13.85 -4.26 -26.65
CA GLN A 147 13.02 -3.29 -25.94
C GLN A 147 11.80 -2.85 -26.77
N ALA A 148 11.96 -2.71 -28.09
CA ALA A 148 10.91 -2.30 -29.00
C ALA A 148 9.82 -3.38 -29.22
N LEU A 149 10.15 -4.66 -28.99
CA LEU A 149 9.24 -5.78 -29.21
C LEU A 149 8.07 -5.88 -28.21
N ASN A 150 7.87 -4.91 -27.31
CA ASN A 150 6.92 -4.96 -26.18
C ASN A 150 6.92 -6.35 -25.52
N THR A 151 8.11 -6.92 -25.38
CA THR A 151 8.32 -8.27 -24.91
C THR A 151 8.09 -8.32 -23.41
N ASN A 152 7.39 -9.36 -22.97
CA ASN A 152 7.20 -9.65 -21.56
C ASN A 152 8.59 -9.72 -20.89
N LEU A 153 8.73 -9.31 -19.62
CA LEU A 153 10.02 -9.26 -18.92
C LEU A 153 10.77 -10.61 -18.98
N ALA A 154 10.03 -11.72 -19.07
CA ALA A 154 10.55 -13.07 -19.29
C ALA A 154 11.31 -13.22 -20.62
N ASP A 155 10.81 -12.63 -21.69
CA ASP A 155 11.41 -12.71 -23.02
C ASP A 155 12.66 -11.81 -23.09
N GLN A 156 12.67 -10.69 -22.35
CA GLN A 156 13.89 -9.87 -22.16
C GLN A 156 15.00 -10.66 -21.44
N ALA A 157 14.64 -11.41 -20.39
CA ALA A 157 15.59 -12.26 -19.68
C ALA A 157 16.15 -13.37 -20.61
N LEU A 158 15.29 -13.96 -21.46
CA LEU A 158 15.73 -14.96 -22.44
C LEU A 158 16.71 -14.35 -23.45
N ALA A 159 16.42 -13.14 -23.90
CA ALA A 159 17.24 -12.47 -24.90
C ALA A 159 18.63 -12.08 -24.37
N LEU A 160 18.72 -11.66 -23.10
CA LEU A 160 20.02 -11.45 -22.45
C LEU A 160 20.84 -12.75 -22.40
N LYS A 161 20.20 -13.91 -22.20
CA LYS A 161 20.88 -15.22 -22.24
C LYS A 161 21.36 -15.58 -23.64
N ILE A 162 20.58 -15.29 -24.67
CA ILE A 162 21.00 -15.45 -26.07
C ILE A 162 22.21 -14.55 -26.37
N MET A 163 22.21 -13.31 -25.85
CA MET A 163 23.36 -12.41 -25.99
C MET A 163 24.62 -12.97 -25.34
N VAL A 164 24.51 -13.57 -24.14
CA VAL A 164 25.64 -14.26 -23.49
C VAL A 164 26.20 -15.36 -24.40
N GLU A 165 25.34 -16.18 -25.00
CA GLU A 165 25.75 -17.23 -25.92
C GLU A 165 26.51 -16.66 -27.14
N ILE A 166 25.97 -15.61 -27.77
CA ILE A 166 26.62 -14.95 -28.92
C ILE A 166 28.01 -14.43 -28.53
N GLN A 167 28.10 -13.70 -27.41
CA GLN A 167 29.36 -13.10 -26.93
C GLN A 167 30.39 -14.16 -26.53
N MET A 168 29.95 -15.30 -25.99
CA MET A 168 30.84 -16.42 -25.69
C MET A 168 31.36 -17.09 -26.96
N ASN A 169 30.51 -17.29 -27.96
CA ASN A 169 30.90 -17.85 -29.26
C ASN A 169 31.86 -16.93 -30.03
N SER A 170 31.77 -15.62 -29.83
CA SER A 170 32.70 -14.64 -30.41
C SER A 170 33.99 -14.43 -29.61
N GLY A 171 34.17 -15.13 -28.48
CA GLY A 171 35.35 -15.01 -27.61
C GLY A 171 35.39 -13.73 -26.75
N GLU A 172 34.29 -12.97 -26.68
CA GLU A 172 34.20 -11.73 -25.89
C GLU A 172 33.78 -12.01 -24.45
N PHE A 173 34.59 -12.80 -23.72
CA PHE A 173 34.21 -13.36 -22.42
C PHE A 173 33.92 -12.32 -21.33
N ASP A 174 34.64 -11.20 -21.29
CA ASP A 174 34.38 -10.13 -20.31
C ASP A 174 33.00 -9.48 -20.51
N LYS A 175 32.60 -9.28 -21.78
CA LYS A 175 31.26 -8.78 -22.11
C LYS A 175 30.20 -9.81 -21.77
N ALA A 176 30.43 -11.07 -22.11
CA ALA A 176 29.56 -12.18 -21.76
C ALA A 176 29.31 -12.24 -20.23
N LEU A 177 30.35 -12.04 -19.42
CA LEU A 177 30.22 -11.99 -17.96
C LEU A 177 29.37 -10.80 -17.48
N ALA A 178 29.55 -9.62 -18.06
CA ALA A 178 28.73 -8.45 -17.73
C ALA A 178 27.25 -8.69 -18.09
N THR A 179 26.99 -9.26 -19.26
CA THR A 179 25.65 -9.62 -19.74
C THR A 179 25.02 -10.72 -18.87
N ALA A 180 25.78 -11.74 -18.45
CA ALA A 180 25.30 -12.79 -17.55
C ALA A 180 24.89 -12.25 -16.18
N LYS A 181 25.66 -11.30 -15.63
CA LYS A 181 25.29 -10.59 -14.39
C LYS A 181 23.98 -9.81 -14.57
N GLN A 182 23.81 -9.17 -15.71
CA GLN A 182 22.58 -8.43 -16.03
C GLN A 182 21.38 -9.36 -16.20
N ALA A 183 21.54 -10.49 -16.89
CA ALA A 183 20.52 -11.52 -17.01
C ALA A 183 20.09 -12.04 -15.63
N THR A 184 21.05 -12.29 -14.74
CA THR A 184 20.79 -12.75 -13.36
C THR A 184 20.00 -11.73 -12.55
N ARG A 185 20.35 -10.44 -12.61
CA ARG A 185 19.58 -9.38 -11.94
C ARG A 185 18.15 -9.27 -12.48
N THR A 186 18.00 -9.41 -13.79
CA THR A 186 16.69 -9.39 -14.46
C THR A 186 15.82 -10.57 -14.00
N ALA A 187 16.41 -11.77 -13.88
CA ALA A 187 15.75 -12.94 -13.32
C ALA A 187 15.29 -12.74 -11.87
N GLN A 188 16.12 -12.11 -11.03
CA GLN A 188 15.76 -11.78 -9.64
C GLN A 188 14.58 -10.80 -9.57
N GLY A 189 14.61 -9.75 -10.40
CA GLY A 189 13.50 -8.79 -10.49
C GLY A 189 12.20 -9.43 -10.94
N LEU A 190 12.25 -10.31 -11.95
CA LEU A 190 11.06 -11.03 -12.43
C LEU A 190 10.51 -11.99 -11.37
N SER A 191 11.39 -12.73 -10.70
CA SER A 191 11.01 -13.64 -9.61
C SER A 191 10.30 -12.90 -8.47
N ALA A 192 10.78 -11.72 -8.08
CA ALA A 192 10.14 -10.89 -7.06
C ALA A 192 8.74 -10.43 -7.49
N SER A 193 8.60 -9.90 -8.70
CA SER A 193 7.30 -9.42 -9.22
C SER A 193 6.28 -10.56 -9.39
N LEU A 194 6.71 -11.74 -9.84
CA LEU A 194 5.82 -12.90 -9.97
C LEU A 194 5.36 -13.45 -8.61
N ARG A 195 6.22 -13.38 -7.58
CA ARG A 195 5.86 -13.75 -6.21
C ARG A 195 4.87 -12.80 -5.58
N GLU A 196 5.05 -11.50 -5.76
CA GLU A 196 4.12 -10.47 -5.29
C GLU A 196 2.70 -10.71 -5.82
N LYS A 197 2.58 -11.03 -7.12
CA LYS A 197 1.31 -11.34 -7.78
C LYS A 197 0.60 -12.58 -7.19
N LEU A 198 1.36 -13.53 -6.63
CA LEU A 198 0.82 -14.70 -5.94
C LEU A 198 0.51 -14.44 -4.47
N ASP A 199 1.29 -13.60 -3.79
CA ASP A 199 0.98 -13.17 -2.43
C ASP A 199 -0.33 -12.35 -2.38
N ASP A 200 -0.71 -11.67 -3.46
CA ASP A 200 -2.03 -11.04 -3.58
C ASP A 200 -3.19 -12.04 -3.45
N THR A 201 -3.02 -13.28 -3.93
CA THR A 201 -4.01 -14.36 -3.70
C THR A 201 -4.13 -14.72 -2.22
N ARG A 202 -3.01 -14.69 -1.48
CA ARG A 202 -3.04 -14.97 -0.03
C ARG A 202 -3.73 -13.86 0.76
N ARG A 203 -3.69 -12.62 0.25
CA ARG A 203 -4.33 -11.45 0.85
C ARG A 203 -5.83 -11.42 0.55
N ASP A 204 -6.22 -11.64 -0.71
CA ASP A 204 -7.62 -11.70 -1.12
C ASP A 204 -7.79 -12.64 -2.32
N ILE A 205 -8.49 -13.75 -2.11
CA ILE A 205 -8.72 -14.77 -3.12
C ILE A 205 -9.71 -14.31 -4.18
N ARG A 206 -10.64 -13.41 -3.82
CA ARG A 206 -11.67 -12.91 -4.74
C ARG A 206 -11.14 -11.84 -5.69
N SER A 207 -9.91 -11.33 -5.45
CA SER A 207 -9.22 -10.38 -6.32
C SER A 207 -8.64 -11.03 -7.58
N VAL A 208 -8.47 -12.36 -7.59
CA VAL A 208 -7.85 -13.12 -8.68
C VAL A 208 -8.82 -14.19 -9.18
N ASP A 209 -9.03 -14.26 -10.50
CA ASP A 209 -9.86 -15.30 -11.11
C ASP A 209 -9.12 -16.64 -11.19
N TRP A 210 -9.29 -17.45 -10.14
CA TRP A 210 -8.76 -18.81 -10.06
C TRP A 210 -9.56 -19.86 -10.84
N ALA A 211 -10.73 -19.52 -11.36
CA ALA A 211 -11.55 -20.45 -12.15
C ALA A 211 -11.25 -20.37 -13.66
N GLY A 212 -10.75 -19.22 -14.14
CA GLY A 212 -10.46 -18.98 -15.55
C GLY A 212 -9.04 -18.51 -15.82
N GLU A 213 -8.75 -17.24 -15.54
CA GLU A 213 -7.52 -16.57 -16.01
C GLU A 213 -6.23 -17.09 -15.34
N MET A 214 -6.26 -17.34 -14.03
CA MET A 214 -5.05 -17.62 -13.25
C MET A 214 -4.38 -18.97 -13.58
N PRO A 215 -5.11 -20.10 -13.75
CA PRO A 215 -4.50 -21.37 -14.15
C PRO A 215 -3.80 -21.28 -15.52
N GLY A 216 -4.44 -20.66 -16.52
CA GLY A 216 -3.83 -20.48 -17.85
C GLY A 216 -2.60 -19.57 -17.82
N TRP A 217 -2.62 -18.55 -16.96
CA TRP A 217 -1.45 -17.71 -16.72
C TRP A 217 -0.31 -18.49 -16.05
N LEU A 218 -0.60 -19.31 -15.04
CA LEU A 218 0.40 -20.16 -14.36
C LEU A 218 1.06 -21.14 -15.31
N GLU A 219 0.30 -21.81 -16.17
CA GLU A 219 0.83 -22.73 -17.18
C GLU A 219 1.80 -22.01 -18.13
N ASN A 220 1.43 -20.83 -18.62
CA ASN A 220 2.28 -20.03 -19.49
C ASN A 220 3.58 -19.60 -18.79
N VAL A 221 3.48 -19.14 -17.53
CA VAL A 221 4.65 -18.75 -16.75
C VAL A 221 5.57 -19.96 -16.48
N LEU A 222 5.02 -21.12 -16.14
CA LEU A 222 5.79 -22.35 -15.94
C LEU A 222 6.51 -22.79 -17.22
N GLU A 223 5.85 -22.73 -18.38
CA GLU A 223 6.48 -23.02 -19.67
C GLU A 223 7.68 -22.09 -19.91
N LYS A 224 7.50 -20.79 -19.70
CA LYS A 224 8.57 -19.81 -19.84
C LYS A 224 9.72 -20.05 -18.86
N VAL A 225 9.43 -20.39 -17.61
CA VAL A 225 10.47 -20.76 -16.62
C VAL A 225 11.24 -22.01 -17.06
N GLY A 226 10.56 -23.00 -17.64
CA GLY A 226 11.19 -24.17 -18.26
C GLY A 226 12.18 -23.78 -19.35
N GLN A 227 11.76 -22.92 -20.30
CA GLN A 227 12.64 -22.41 -21.36
C GLN A 227 13.87 -21.67 -20.80
N GLN A 228 13.69 -20.90 -19.72
CA GLN A 228 14.79 -20.20 -19.03
C GLN A 228 15.80 -21.18 -18.43
N LEU A 229 15.33 -22.22 -17.76
CA LEU A 229 16.16 -23.24 -17.13
C LEU A 229 16.94 -24.05 -18.16
N ASP A 230 16.30 -24.42 -19.27
CA ASP A 230 16.98 -25.11 -20.37
C ASP A 230 18.08 -24.26 -20.98
N LYS A 231 17.83 -22.95 -21.16
CA LYS A 231 18.86 -22.05 -21.67
C LYS A 231 20.02 -21.87 -20.69
N ASP A 232 19.75 -21.83 -19.38
CA ASP A 232 20.81 -21.77 -18.37
C ASP A 232 21.69 -23.03 -18.38
N ARG A 233 21.08 -24.22 -18.54
CA ARG A 233 21.84 -25.47 -18.70
C ARG A 233 22.76 -25.41 -19.91
N GLN A 234 22.24 -25.00 -21.07
CA GLN A 234 23.03 -24.85 -22.30
C GLN A 234 24.20 -23.87 -22.13
N LEU A 235 23.96 -22.72 -21.50
CA LEU A 235 24.98 -21.71 -21.26
C LEU A 235 26.08 -22.19 -20.31
N ARG A 236 25.72 -22.96 -19.27
CA ARG A 236 26.72 -23.56 -18.37
C ARG A 236 27.59 -24.59 -19.09
N ASP A 237 26.99 -25.41 -19.93
CA ASP A 237 27.76 -26.38 -20.74
C ASP A 237 28.63 -25.68 -21.80
N LEU A 238 28.18 -24.55 -22.34
CA LEU A 238 28.99 -23.70 -23.19
C LEU A 238 30.17 -23.08 -22.42
N ALA A 239 29.94 -22.57 -21.21
CA ALA A 239 30.98 -21.99 -20.36
C ALA A 239 32.03 -23.00 -19.96
N ARG A 240 31.61 -24.22 -19.62
CA ARG A 240 32.53 -25.31 -19.28
C ARG A 240 33.42 -25.69 -20.46
N ARG A 241 32.86 -25.79 -21.68
CA ARG A 241 33.61 -26.07 -22.90
C ARG A 241 34.56 -24.94 -23.29
N ALA A 242 34.10 -23.69 -23.23
CA ALA A 242 34.94 -22.52 -23.52
C ALA A 242 36.08 -22.34 -22.50
N GLY A 243 35.88 -22.79 -21.26
CA GLY A 243 36.87 -22.77 -20.20
C GLY A 243 37.96 -23.84 -20.29
N GLU A 244 37.91 -24.73 -21.29
CA GLU A 244 39.02 -25.68 -21.57
C GLU A 244 40.28 -24.96 -22.08
N ASP A 245 40.12 -23.75 -22.64
CA ASP A 245 41.25 -22.87 -22.98
C ASP A 245 41.80 -22.19 -21.70
N PRO A 246 43.09 -22.42 -21.36
CA PRO A 246 43.72 -21.81 -20.18
C PRO A 246 43.64 -20.29 -20.13
N ALA A 247 43.58 -19.61 -21.27
CA ALA A 247 43.51 -18.14 -21.34
C ALA A 247 42.13 -17.59 -20.92
N ALA A 248 41.06 -18.35 -21.14
CA ALA A 248 39.67 -17.95 -20.86
C ALA A 248 39.07 -18.65 -19.63
N ALA A 249 39.75 -19.64 -19.06
CA ALA A 249 39.27 -20.51 -17.99
C ALA A 249 38.67 -19.76 -16.79
N GLU A 250 39.34 -18.73 -16.28
CA GLU A 250 38.87 -18.01 -15.09
C GLU A 250 37.61 -17.20 -15.37
N VAL A 251 37.52 -16.52 -16.52
CA VAL A 251 36.33 -15.74 -16.89
C VAL A 251 35.15 -16.69 -17.17
N CYS A 252 35.39 -17.81 -17.85
CA CYS A 252 34.38 -18.82 -18.10
C CYS A 252 33.83 -19.45 -16.80
N ARG A 253 34.69 -19.69 -15.81
CA ARG A 253 34.28 -20.14 -14.47
C ARG A 253 33.35 -19.12 -13.79
N LEU A 254 33.69 -17.83 -13.85
CA LEU A 254 32.85 -16.76 -13.33
C LEU A 254 31.50 -16.65 -14.05
N ILE A 255 31.48 -16.88 -15.37
CA ILE A 255 30.24 -16.94 -16.15
C ILE A 255 29.39 -18.12 -15.68
N GLU A 256 29.97 -19.33 -15.56
CA GLU A 256 29.26 -20.52 -15.08
C GLU A 256 28.66 -20.29 -13.68
N GLU A 257 29.43 -19.75 -12.74
CA GLU A 257 28.96 -19.43 -11.39
C GLU A 257 27.83 -18.39 -11.38
N THR A 258 27.88 -17.42 -12.30
CA THR A 258 26.86 -16.38 -12.41
C THR A 258 25.57 -16.95 -13.00
N VAL A 259 25.67 -17.74 -14.06
CA VAL A 259 24.52 -18.43 -14.68
C VAL A 259 23.90 -19.42 -13.70
N ALA A 260 24.70 -20.18 -12.94
CA ALA A 260 24.20 -21.07 -11.90
C ALA A 260 23.39 -20.33 -10.83
N ARG A 261 23.86 -19.16 -10.37
CA ARG A 261 23.08 -18.31 -9.46
C ARG A 261 21.76 -17.84 -10.07
N GLY A 262 21.74 -17.49 -11.35
CA GLY A 262 20.51 -17.17 -12.09
C GLY A 262 19.56 -18.36 -12.16
N GLN A 263 20.09 -19.55 -12.46
CA GLN A 263 19.35 -20.81 -12.51
C GLN A 263 18.67 -21.11 -11.17
N ASP A 264 19.37 -20.93 -10.04
CA ASP A 264 18.80 -21.15 -8.70
C ASP A 264 17.60 -20.23 -8.41
N VAL A 265 17.56 -19.03 -8.98
CA VAL A 265 16.40 -18.13 -8.88
C VAL A 265 15.19 -18.73 -9.60
N TRP A 266 15.39 -19.24 -10.81
CA TRP A 266 14.33 -19.89 -11.60
C TRP A 266 13.83 -21.17 -10.94
N VAL A 267 14.71 -22.02 -10.43
CA VAL A 267 14.32 -23.26 -9.71
C VAL A 267 13.48 -22.92 -8.47
N ARG A 268 13.91 -21.93 -7.67
CA ARG A 268 13.13 -21.49 -6.50
C ARG A 268 11.80 -20.87 -6.88
N LEU A 269 11.70 -20.23 -8.04
CA LEU A 269 10.45 -19.70 -8.54
C LEU A 269 9.53 -20.84 -9.01
N GLU A 270 10.05 -21.80 -9.78
CA GLU A 270 9.31 -22.98 -10.23
C GLU A 270 8.67 -23.74 -9.05
N LEU A 271 9.46 -24.04 -8.02
CA LEU A 271 8.96 -24.68 -6.80
C LEU A 271 7.86 -23.87 -6.10
N TYR A 272 8.00 -22.54 -6.08
CA TYR A 272 7.01 -21.65 -5.49
C TYR A 272 5.72 -21.60 -6.32
N LEU A 273 5.81 -21.54 -7.65
CA LEU A 273 4.67 -21.58 -8.57
C LEU A 273 3.92 -22.91 -8.47
N GLN A 274 4.62 -24.04 -8.32
CA GLN A 274 4.00 -25.35 -8.09
C GLN A 274 3.20 -25.41 -6.78
N GLN A 275 3.56 -24.62 -5.77
CA GLN A 275 2.82 -24.50 -4.51
C GLN A 275 1.62 -23.55 -4.58
N ALA A 276 1.43 -22.83 -5.68
CA ALA A 276 0.39 -21.81 -5.79
C ALA A 276 -1.04 -22.38 -5.61
N ILE A 277 -1.32 -23.56 -6.16
CA ILE A 277 -2.64 -24.22 -6.03
C ILE A 277 -2.91 -24.66 -4.57
N PRO A 278 -2.00 -25.40 -3.90
CA PRO A 278 -2.15 -25.68 -2.46
C PRO A 278 -2.35 -24.42 -1.60
N VAL A 279 -1.61 -23.35 -1.88
CA VAL A 279 -1.72 -22.08 -1.16
C VAL A 279 -3.08 -21.43 -1.38
N PHE A 280 -3.60 -21.45 -2.61
CA PHE A 280 -4.96 -20.98 -2.92
C PHE A 280 -6.02 -21.78 -2.15
N LEU A 281 -5.94 -23.11 -2.11
CA LEU A 281 -6.90 -23.95 -1.38
C LEU A 281 -6.89 -23.65 0.12
N ALA A 282 -5.69 -23.53 0.71
CA ALA A 282 -5.54 -23.18 2.12
C ALA A 282 -6.07 -21.76 2.42
N ALA A 283 -5.79 -20.79 1.55
CA ALA A 283 -6.34 -19.46 1.67
C ALA A 283 -7.87 -19.51 1.58
N GLN A 284 -8.43 -20.33 0.69
CA GLN A 284 -9.88 -20.44 0.45
C GLN A 284 -10.59 -20.93 1.70
N GLU A 285 -10.03 -21.92 2.39
CA GLU A 285 -10.55 -22.41 3.66
C GLU A 285 -10.57 -21.32 4.74
N VAL A 286 -9.51 -20.50 4.83
CA VAL A 286 -9.40 -19.41 5.81
C VAL A 286 -10.34 -18.25 5.50
N GLN A 287 -10.41 -17.81 4.25
CA GLN A 287 -11.15 -16.61 3.85
C GLN A 287 -12.63 -16.88 3.52
N ARG A 288 -13.05 -18.14 3.34
CA ARG A 288 -14.46 -18.51 3.11
C ARG A 288 -15.37 -18.10 4.28
N PHE A 289 -14.81 -18.01 5.49
CA PHE A 289 -15.55 -17.71 6.71
C PHE A 289 -15.21 -16.35 7.35
N GLN A 290 -14.36 -15.53 6.73
CA GLN A 290 -14.16 -14.16 7.20
C GLN A 290 -15.34 -13.28 6.76
N PRO A 291 -16.14 -12.72 7.69
CA PRO A 291 -17.17 -11.76 7.35
C PRO A 291 -16.50 -10.52 6.73
N ARG A 292 -17.14 -9.93 5.71
CA ARG A 292 -16.65 -8.73 5.02
C ARG A 292 -16.36 -7.65 6.06
N GLY A 293 -15.29 -6.89 5.83
CA GLY A 293 -15.15 -5.54 6.40
C GLY A 293 -16.21 -4.60 5.81
N LEU A 294 -17.50 -4.89 6.00
CA LEU A 294 -18.58 -3.92 5.75
C LEU A 294 -18.49 -2.76 6.75
N ALA A 295 -17.80 -2.96 7.88
CA ALA A 295 -17.51 -1.92 8.86
C ALA A 295 -16.62 -0.79 8.30
N ALA A 296 -15.84 -1.02 7.24
CA ALA A 296 -15.01 0.03 6.64
C ALA A 296 -15.78 0.97 5.70
N ALA A 297 -17.01 0.60 5.31
CA ALA A 297 -17.84 1.39 4.39
C ALA A 297 -18.84 2.31 5.11
N ILE A 298 -18.99 2.17 6.43
CA ILE A 298 -19.95 2.93 7.24
C ILE A 298 -19.15 3.67 8.31
N ASP A 299 -19.17 5.00 8.25
CA ASP A 299 -18.62 5.82 9.32
C ASP A 299 -19.57 5.74 10.52
N LEU A 300 -19.19 4.95 11.53
CA LEU A 300 -20.00 4.75 12.73
C LEU A 300 -20.23 6.06 13.50
N GLY A 301 -19.31 7.03 13.41
CA GLY A 301 -19.44 8.31 14.10
C GLY A 301 -20.48 9.19 13.43
N GLU A 302 -20.29 9.50 12.15
CA GLU A 302 -21.16 10.42 11.43
C GLU A 302 -22.48 9.80 10.95
N GLN A 303 -22.47 8.53 10.53
CA GLN A 303 -23.62 7.93 9.85
C GLN A 303 -24.52 7.12 10.79
N VAL A 304 -24.07 6.84 12.01
CA VAL A 304 -24.81 5.99 12.96
C VAL A 304 -24.95 6.67 14.33
N LEU A 305 -23.85 7.05 14.99
CA LEU A 305 -23.90 7.67 16.32
C LEU A 305 -24.55 9.05 16.31
N ALA A 306 -24.13 9.95 15.41
CA ALA A 306 -24.68 11.31 15.37
C ALA A 306 -26.21 11.35 15.10
N PRO A 307 -26.77 10.55 14.18
CA PRO A 307 -28.23 10.45 13.99
C PRO A 307 -28.96 9.85 15.20
N ILE A 308 -28.40 8.81 15.82
CA ILE A 308 -29.01 8.13 16.98
C ILE A 308 -29.12 9.07 18.18
N LEU A 309 -28.12 9.93 18.42
CA LEU A 309 -28.12 10.89 19.52
C LEU A 309 -29.20 11.99 19.37
N VAL A 310 -29.78 12.14 18.19
CA VAL A 310 -30.83 13.12 17.88
C VAL A 310 -32.20 12.45 17.70
N ALA A 311 -32.26 11.12 17.65
CA ALA A 311 -33.50 10.37 17.45
C ALA A 311 -34.32 10.22 18.74
N ASP A 312 -35.63 10.01 18.59
CA ASP A 312 -36.54 9.75 19.71
C ASP A 312 -36.26 8.37 20.35
N ASP A 313 -36.51 8.23 21.67
CA ASP A 313 -36.27 7.02 22.48
C ASP A 313 -36.63 5.67 21.82
N PRO A 314 -37.80 5.49 21.16
CA PRO A 314 -38.14 4.20 20.55
C PRO A 314 -37.27 3.86 19.32
N GLU A 315 -36.79 4.85 18.57
CA GLU A 315 -35.82 4.61 17.48
C GLU A 315 -34.44 4.32 18.04
N PHE A 316 -34.05 5.01 19.11
CA PHE A 316 -32.80 4.76 19.82
C PHE A 316 -32.70 3.31 20.32
N GLU A 317 -33.71 2.80 21.02
CA GLU A 317 -33.70 1.42 21.55
C GLU A 317 -33.64 0.38 20.43
N MET A 318 -34.40 0.58 19.35
CA MET A 318 -34.42 -0.35 18.21
C MET A 318 -33.05 -0.42 17.53
N VAL A 319 -32.42 0.73 17.25
CA VAL A 319 -31.13 0.77 16.56
C VAL A 319 -29.99 0.29 17.47
N ALA A 320 -30.02 0.65 18.76
CA ALA A 320 -29.08 0.13 19.76
C ALA A 320 -29.16 -1.40 19.87
N GLY A 321 -30.36 -1.98 19.88
CA GLY A 321 -30.56 -3.43 19.89
C GLY A 321 -29.95 -4.12 18.66
N ILE A 322 -30.12 -3.54 17.47
CA ILE A 322 -29.54 -4.07 16.22
C ILE A 322 -28.02 -3.96 16.23
N LEU A 323 -27.46 -2.83 16.67
CA LEU A 323 -26.02 -2.61 16.78
C LEU A 323 -25.38 -3.58 17.77
N ILE A 324 -25.96 -3.72 18.97
CA ILE A 324 -25.44 -4.64 19.99
C ILE A 324 -25.49 -6.08 19.49
N ALA A 325 -26.55 -6.48 18.80
CA ALA A 325 -26.67 -7.81 18.21
C ALA A 325 -25.71 -8.05 17.04
N GLY A 326 -25.37 -7.01 16.27
CA GLY A 326 -24.43 -7.09 15.15
C GLY A 326 -22.95 -6.99 15.55
N VAL A 327 -22.64 -6.23 16.60
CA VAL A 327 -21.27 -6.02 17.11
C VAL A 327 -20.88 -7.08 18.14
N SER A 328 -21.84 -7.63 18.89
CA SER A 328 -21.56 -8.80 19.73
C SER A 328 -21.42 -10.02 18.83
N PRO A 329 -20.21 -10.60 18.68
CA PRO A 329 -20.12 -11.88 17.99
C PRO A 329 -20.99 -12.89 18.75
N PRO A 330 -21.71 -13.79 18.08
CA PRO A 330 -22.34 -14.92 18.77
C PRO A 330 -21.22 -15.59 19.57
N ARG A 331 -21.39 -15.67 20.90
CA ARG A 331 -20.45 -16.39 21.76
C ARG A 331 -20.53 -17.86 21.41
N VAL A 332 -19.76 -18.27 20.40
CA VAL A 332 -19.61 -19.68 20.07
C VAL A 332 -18.83 -20.29 21.21
N THR A 333 -19.50 -21.09 22.05
CA THR A 333 -18.79 -21.91 23.03
C THR A 333 -17.85 -22.81 22.23
N PRO A 334 -16.52 -22.76 22.43
CA PRO A 334 -15.62 -23.62 21.69
C PRO A 334 -16.06 -25.07 21.90
N GLN A 335 -16.40 -25.76 20.81
CA GLN A 335 -16.65 -27.19 20.86
C GLN A 335 -15.29 -27.88 20.77
N TRP A 336 -14.83 -28.40 21.90
CA TRP A 336 -13.55 -29.07 22.00
C TRP A 336 -13.70 -30.51 21.54
N GLY A 337 -12.91 -30.92 20.54
CA GLY A 337 -12.66 -32.33 20.31
C GLY A 337 -11.90 -32.91 21.50
N LEU A 338 -12.15 -34.19 21.85
CA LEU A 338 -11.42 -34.86 22.93
C LEU A 338 -9.90 -34.84 22.71
N ASP A 339 -9.48 -34.94 21.44
CA ASP A 339 -8.07 -34.88 21.04
C ASP A 339 -7.47 -33.47 21.24
N ASP A 340 -8.21 -32.40 20.94
CA ASP A 340 -7.78 -31.02 21.18
C ASP A 340 -7.71 -30.71 22.68
N LEU A 341 -8.67 -31.23 23.46
CA LEU A 341 -8.68 -31.12 24.91
C LEU A 341 -7.47 -31.82 25.53
N LEU A 342 -7.14 -33.04 25.06
CA LEU A 342 -5.97 -33.79 25.52
C LEU A 342 -4.67 -33.08 25.14
N LYS A 343 -4.54 -32.57 23.91
CA LYS A 343 -3.38 -31.80 23.48
C LYS A 343 -3.20 -30.53 24.31
N GLN A 344 -4.29 -29.86 24.68
CA GLN A 344 -4.24 -28.62 25.44
C GLN A 344 -3.96 -28.87 26.93
N LEU A 345 -4.48 -29.95 27.51
CA LEU A 345 -4.20 -30.37 28.89
C LEU A 345 -2.79 -30.93 29.07
N LEU A 346 -2.24 -31.57 28.05
CA LEU A 346 -0.88 -32.13 28.05
C LEU A 346 0.18 -31.15 27.54
N ARG A 347 -0.24 -29.95 27.08
CA ARG A 347 0.69 -28.89 26.69
C ARG A 347 1.41 -28.38 27.92
N GLU A 348 2.73 -28.30 27.85
CA GLU A 348 3.53 -27.67 28.90
C GLU A 348 3.02 -26.25 29.14
N PRO A 349 2.72 -25.85 30.40
CA PRO A 349 2.16 -24.55 30.72
C PRO A 349 3.07 -23.45 30.20
N THR A 350 2.70 -22.88 29.06
CA THR A 350 3.38 -21.72 28.53
C THR A 350 2.76 -20.55 29.28
N ALA A 351 3.56 -19.86 30.10
CA ALA A 351 3.13 -18.58 30.67
C ALA A 351 2.70 -17.72 29.48
N ARG A 352 1.41 -17.40 29.40
CA ARG A 352 0.93 -16.42 28.45
C ARG A 352 1.61 -15.13 28.86
N GLU A 353 2.55 -14.65 28.05
CA GLU A 353 2.85 -13.22 28.01
C GLU A 353 1.60 -12.55 27.44
N MET A 354 0.57 -12.40 28.30
CA MET A 354 -0.34 -11.29 28.12
C MET A 354 0.53 -10.06 28.33
N ARG A 355 0.75 -9.32 27.25
CA ARG A 355 1.11 -7.91 27.41
C ARG A 355 0.00 -7.35 28.30
N ASP A 356 0.35 -6.88 29.49
CA ASP A 356 -0.60 -6.12 30.30
C ASP A 356 -1.21 -5.06 29.39
N PRO A 357 -2.53 -4.78 29.49
CA PRO A 357 -3.07 -3.63 28.78
C PRO A 357 -2.15 -2.46 29.06
N ASP A 358 -1.82 -1.66 28.04
CA ASP A 358 -1.14 -0.39 28.25
C ASP A 358 -2.12 0.43 29.12
N VAL A 359 -1.99 0.31 30.44
CA VAL A 359 -2.66 1.16 31.41
C VAL A 359 -1.89 2.46 31.28
N ASP A 360 -2.53 3.46 30.69
CA ASP A 360 -1.98 4.81 30.68
C ASP A 360 -1.53 5.14 32.10
N ASP A 361 -0.23 5.44 32.27
CA ASP A 361 0.32 5.83 33.56
C ASP A 361 -0.46 7.08 33.99
N PRO A 362 -1.16 7.09 35.14
CA PRO A 362 -2.00 8.23 35.54
C PRO A 362 -1.22 9.55 35.64
N GLY A 363 0.12 9.51 35.61
CA GLY A 363 0.98 10.69 35.51
C GLY A 363 1.14 11.31 34.11
N GLU A 364 0.72 10.65 33.02
CA GLU A 364 0.73 11.21 31.65
C GLU A 364 -0.60 11.89 31.27
N LEU A 365 -1.65 11.70 32.07
CA LEU A 365 -2.82 12.57 32.04
C LEU A 365 -2.40 13.90 32.66
N GLY A 366 -2.43 14.98 31.87
CA GLY A 366 -1.98 16.32 32.30
C GLY A 366 -2.61 16.80 33.61
N GLU A 367 -2.06 17.90 34.14
CA GLU A 367 -2.43 18.55 35.41
C GLU A 367 -3.91 18.36 35.79
N GLU A 368 -4.15 17.90 37.02
CA GLU A 368 -5.47 17.76 37.64
C GLU A 368 -6.38 18.91 37.21
N ALA A 369 -7.45 18.57 36.50
CA ALA A 369 -8.37 19.54 35.94
C ALA A 369 -8.72 20.57 37.02
N HIS A 370 -8.29 21.82 36.79
CA HIS A 370 -8.68 22.93 37.65
C HIS A 370 -10.18 22.86 37.90
N ASP A 371 -10.56 23.00 39.16
CA ASP A 371 -11.92 22.82 39.67
C ASP A 371 -12.94 23.42 38.67
N SER A 372 -13.74 22.55 38.06
CA SER A 372 -14.58 22.90 36.91
C SER A 372 -15.75 23.82 37.29
N VAL A 373 -15.85 24.27 38.53
CA VAL A 373 -16.94 25.15 38.98
C VAL A 373 -16.38 26.54 39.35
N PRO A 374 -16.76 27.61 38.61
CA PRO A 374 -16.45 28.99 38.96
C PRO A 374 -16.86 29.38 40.39
N ASP A 375 -16.12 30.31 41.00
CA ASP A 375 -16.25 30.69 42.40
C ASP A 375 -17.61 31.26 42.79
N ASP A 376 -18.13 32.13 41.94
CA ASP A 376 -19.45 32.74 42.07
C ASP A 376 -20.57 31.69 42.03
N ILE A 377 -20.43 30.69 41.15
CA ILE A 377 -21.36 29.58 41.01
C ILE A 377 -21.29 28.64 42.21
N ALA A 378 -20.09 28.26 42.65
CA ALA A 378 -19.92 27.38 43.80
C ALA A 378 -20.46 28.01 45.10
N ALA A 379 -20.20 29.30 45.32
CA ALA A 379 -20.73 30.01 46.48
C ALA A 379 -22.27 30.10 46.44
N CYS A 380 -22.84 30.41 45.28
CA CYS A 380 -24.28 30.50 45.10
C CYS A 380 -24.98 29.14 45.23
N ALA A 381 -24.42 28.08 44.64
CA ALA A 381 -24.91 26.72 44.77
C ALA A 381 -24.85 26.23 46.22
N THR A 382 -23.78 26.53 46.96
CA THR A 382 -23.63 26.18 48.38
C THR A 382 -24.72 26.85 49.22
N GLU A 383 -25.01 28.13 48.99
CA GLU A 383 -26.08 28.85 49.71
C GLU A 383 -27.45 28.20 49.46
N ILE A 384 -27.78 27.91 48.20
CA ILE A 384 -29.07 27.30 47.81
C ILE A 384 -29.19 25.87 48.36
N LEU A 385 -28.15 25.05 48.27
CA LEU A 385 -28.16 23.68 48.78
C LEU A 385 -28.19 23.64 50.32
N SER A 386 -27.51 24.58 51.00
CA SER A 386 -27.56 24.68 52.46
C SER A 386 -28.95 25.04 52.98
N ALA A 387 -29.77 25.76 52.20
CA ALA A 387 -31.16 26.02 52.56
C ALA A 387 -32.01 24.73 52.57
N ALA A 388 -31.72 23.79 51.65
CA ALA A 388 -32.35 22.47 51.62
C ALA A 388 -31.98 21.59 52.82
N ALA A 389 -30.87 21.89 53.51
CA ALA A 389 -30.51 21.20 54.74
C ALA A 389 -31.45 21.57 55.92
N HIS A 390 -32.03 22.77 55.88
CA HIS A 390 -32.90 23.28 56.94
C HIS A 390 -34.39 23.03 56.67
N THR A 391 -34.81 22.97 55.42
CA THR A 391 -36.20 22.70 55.02
C THR A 391 -36.20 21.76 53.82
N PRO A 392 -37.05 20.73 53.76
CA PRO A 392 -37.12 19.85 52.60
C PRO A 392 -37.53 20.64 51.35
N VAL A 393 -36.74 20.55 50.28
CA VAL A 393 -37.01 21.26 49.01
C VAL A 393 -36.97 20.27 47.86
N ARG A 394 -37.92 20.41 46.93
CA ARG A 394 -37.94 19.63 45.69
C ARG A 394 -36.93 20.17 44.68
N LEU A 395 -36.44 19.31 43.79
CA LEU A 395 -35.52 19.68 42.73
C LEU A 395 -36.06 20.82 41.85
N SER A 396 -37.37 20.81 41.56
CA SER A 396 -38.10 21.90 40.90
C SER A 396 -37.98 23.23 41.65
N GLY A 397 -38.08 23.19 42.98
CA GLY A 397 -37.90 24.35 43.86
C GLY A 397 -36.47 24.86 43.92
N LEU A 398 -35.47 23.97 43.91
CA LEU A 398 -34.06 24.34 43.86
C LEU A 398 -33.68 24.98 42.51
N LEU A 399 -34.20 24.45 41.41
CA LEU A 399 -34.00 25.03 40.08
C LEU A 399 -34.70 26.39 39.95
N ALA A 400 -35.86 26.58 40.57
CA ALA A 400 -36.51 27.89 40.66
C ALA A 400 -35.68 28.90 41.47
N ALA A 401 -35.15 28.50 42.63
CA ALA A 401 -34.24 29.33 43.43
C ALA A 401 -32.95 29.69 42.68
N GLY A 402 -32.39 28.74 41.90
CA GLY A 402 -31.25 28.99 41.01
C GLY A 402 -31.57 30.00 39.90
N ARG A 403 -32.81 30.01 39.37
CA ARG A 403 -33.26 31.00 38.39
C ARG A 403 -33.46 32.39 39.01
N GLU A 404 -33.95 32.47 40.24
CA GLU A 404 -34.05 33.73 40.97
C GLU A 404 -32.67 34.31 41.32
N ALA A 405 -31.68 33.44 41.54
CA ALA A 405 -30.29 33.82 41.78
C ALA A 405 -29.48 34.03 40.48
N ALA A 406 -30.09 33.97 39.30
CA ALA A 406 -29.40 34.05 38.01
C ALA A 406 -28.58 35.34 37.83
N ASP A 407 -29.03 36.46 38.39
CA ASP A 407 -28.34 37.76 38.32
C ASP A 407 -27.08 37.84 39.22
N ARG A 408 -26.86 36.84 40.09
CA ARG A 408 -25.74 36.80 41.04
C ARG A 408 -24.51 36.07 40.49
N VAL A 409 -24.63 35.41 39.34
CA VAL A 409 -23.58 34.57 38.73
C VAL A 409 -23.38 34.93 37.25
N GLU A 410 -22.16 34.80 36.75
CA GLU A 410 -21.86 35.11 35.34
C GLU A 410 -22.47 34.09 34.37
N GLN A 411 -22.65 32.83 34.82
CA GLN A 411 -23.17 31.73 34.00
C GLN A 411 -24.37 31.04 34.69
N PRO A 412 -25.59 31.62 34.59
CA PRO A 412 -26.77 31.12 35.29
C PRO A 412 -27.18 29.70 34.85
N VAL A 413 -26.91 29.36 33.59
CA VAL A 413 -27.16 28.04 33.00
C VAL A 413 -26.32 26.96 33.71
N ARG A 414 -25.06 27.27 34.03
CA ARG A 414 -24.12 26.35 34.68
C ARG A 414 -24.42 26.20 36.17
N LEU A 415 -24.96 27.22 36.82
CA LEU A 415 -25.50 27.11 38.18
C LEU A 415 -26.63 26.08 38.26
N LEU A 416 -27.55 26.09 37.29
CA LEU A 416 -28.63 25.09 37.23
C LEU A 416 -28.09 23.67 36.98
N ASP A 417 -27.06 23.54 36.14
CA ASP A 417 -26.41 22.23 35.88
C ASP A 417 -25.73 21.66 37.13
N VAL A 418 -25.10 22.53 37.94
CA VAL A 418 -24.49 22.13 39.22
C VAL A 418 -25.56 21.71 40.24
N LEU A 419 -26.67 22.43 40.34
CA LEU A 419 -27.77 22.06 41.25
C LEU A 419 -28.43 20.75 40.85
N TRP A 420 -28.67 20.54 39.55
CA TRP A 420 -29.22 19.30 39.02
C TRP A 420 -28.26 18.12 39.21
N GLY A 421 -26.98 18.31 38.86
CA GLY A 421 -25.94 17.31 39.06
C GLY A 421 -25.76 16.92 40.52
N ALA A 422 -25.80 17.89 41.45
CA ALA A 422 -25.74 17.63 42.88
C ALA A 422 -26.91 16.77 43.38
N ALA A 423 -28.13 17.01 42.88
CA ALA A 423 -29.30 16.22 43.26
C ALA A 423 -29.20 14.77 42.77
N LEU A 424 -28.77 14.55 41.53
CA LEU A 424 -28.55 13.20 41.00
C LEU A 424 -27.41 12.49 41.72
N TYR A 425 -26.33 13.21 42.01
CA TYR A 425 -25.17 12.68 42.70
C TYR A 425 -25.54 12.11 44.06
N VAL A 426 -26.41 12.80 44.80
CA VAL A 426 -26.92 12.36 46.10
C VAL A 426 -27.85 11.13 45.98
N VAL A 427 -28.62 11.00 44.90
CA VAL A 427 -29.45 9.79 44.67
C VAL A 427 -28.61 8.56 44.40
N VAL A 428 -27.54 8.70 43.61
CA VAL A 428 -26.71 7.56 43.21
C VAL A 428 -25.81 7.10 44.36
N ASN A 429 -25.33 8.02 45.20
CA ASN A 429 -24.40 7.73 46.28
C ASN A 429 -25.09 7.74 47.66
N THR A 430 -25.73 6.63 48.01
CA THR A 430 -26.45 6.47 49.29
C THR A 430 -25.57 5.95 50.46
N SER A 431 -24.25 5.85 50.30
CA SER A 431 -23.30 5.30 51.28
C SER A 431 -22.16 6.29 51.58
N GLU A 432 -21.46 6.13 52.72
CA GLU A 432 -20.34 7.00 53.14
C GLU A 432 -19.38 7.33 51.98
N LEU A 433 -19.46 8.58 51.52
CA LEU A 433 -18.67 9.14 50.42
C LEU A 433 -17.19 9.17 50.79
N THR A 434 -16.31 8.71 49.90
CA THR A 434 -14.87 8.90 50.08
C THR A 434 -14.44 10.31 49.70
N ALA A 435 -13.33 10.81 50.27
CA ALA A 435 -12.88 12.20 50.08
C ALA A 435 -12.58 12.56 48.61
N ASP A 436 -12.27 11.55 47.78
CA ASP A 436 -11.93 11.71 46.35
C ASP A 436 -13.17 11.78 45.44
N GLU A 437 -14.37 11.45 45.95
CA GLU A 437 -15.63 11.47 45.19
C GLU A 437 -16.40 12.79 45.37
N LEU A 438 -16.00 13.61 46.33
CA LEU A 438 -16.62 14.90 46.64
C LEU A 438 -16.12 16.03 45.71
N PRO A 439 -16.92 17.11 45.52
CA PRO A 439 -16.43 18.32 44.88
C PRO A 439 -15.12 18.82 45.52
N ALA A 440 -14.14 19.24 44.71
CA ALA A 440 -12.84 19.71 45.21
C ALA A 440 -12.97 20.92 46.17
N ARG A 441 -13.94 21.79 45.88
CA ARG A 441 -14.87 22.51 46.78
C ARG A 441 -15.13 22.02 48.21
N PRO A 442 -14.38 22.33 49.29
CA PRO A 442 -14.78 21.88 50.64
C PRO A 442 -16.17 22.36 51.08
N ASP A 443 -16.54 23.61 50.75
CA ASP A 443 -17.83 24.18 51.16
C ASP A 443 -19.01 23.56 50.39
N LEU A 444 -18.85 23.35 49.08
CA LEU A 444 -19.86 22.73 48.23
C LEU A 444 -19.98 21.22 48.54
N ALA A 445 -18.85 20.55 48.76
CA ALA A 445 -18.79 19.16 49.20
C ALA A 445 -19.52 18.96 50.53
N ALA A 446 -19.32 19.86 51.50
CA ALA A 446 -20.02 19.81 52.77
C ALA A 446 -21.53 19.99 52.61
N ALA A 447 -21.98 20.88 51.72
CA ALA A 447 -23.40 21.08 51.44
C ALA A 447 -24.05 19.88 50.76
N VAL A 448 -23.36 19.23 49.80
CA VAL A 448 -23.85 18.03 49.10
C VAL A 448 -23.87 16.82 50.02
N ALA A 449 -22.81 16.60 50.81
CA ALA A 449 -22.72 15.47 51.74
C ALA A 449 -23.75 15.52 52.88
N ALA A 450 -24.27 16.70 53.21
CA ALA A 450 -25.29 16.87 54.23
C ALA A 450 -26.71 16.48 53.77
N LEU A 451 -26.91 16.30 52.46
CA LEU A 451 -28.22 16.06 51.86
C LEU A 451 -28.37 14.58 51.49
N ALA A 452 -29.61 14.11 51.55
CA ALA A 452 -30.09 12.88 50.96
C ALA A 452 -31.28 13.22 50.04
N ALA A 453 -31.45 12.43 48.98
CA ALA A 453 -32.47 12.65 47.97
C ALA A 453 -33.37 11.41 47.88
N VAL A 454 -34.68 11.63 47.88
CA VAL A 454 -35.70 10.57 47.79
C VAL A 454 -36.54 10.82 46.56
N ASP A 455 -36.82 9.75 45.82
CA ASP A 455 -37.77 9.75 44.72
C ASP A 455 -39.17 9.40 45.26
N ASP A 456 -40.15 10.28 45.02
CA ASP A 456 -41.54 10.12 45.45
C ASP A 456 -42.51 9.90 44.27
N ASP A 457 -41.99 9.42 43.13
CA ASP A 457 -42.70 9.20 41.86
C ASP A 457 -43.27 10.47 41.21
N THR A 458 -42.96 11.67 41.72
CA THR A 458 -43.33 12.91 41.02
C THR A 458 -42.34 13.19 39.90
N MET A 459 -42.83 13.52 38.70
CA MET A 459 -41.98 13.90 37.57
C MET A 459 -41.66 15.39 37.55
N LEU A 460 -40.41 15.74 37.23
CA LEU A 460 -39.93 17.09 37.05
C LEU A 460 -40.52 17.69 35.76
N VAL A 461 -41.22 18.82 35.90
CA VAL A 461 -41.72 19.61 34.77
C VAL A 461 -40.83 20.83 34.60
N ASP A 462 -39.79 20.69 33.79
CA ASP A 462 -38.83 21.76 33.49
C ASP A 462 -38.54 21.85 31.98
N PRO A 463 -38.35 23.05 31.40
CA PRO A 463 -38.05 23.19 29.97
C PRO A 463 -36.68 22.63 29.54
N ARG A 464 -35.75 22.38 30.49
CA ARG A 464 -34.39 21.90 30.18
C ARG A 464 -34.04 20.56 30.80
N PHE A 465 -34.59 20.25 31.97
CA PHE A 465 -34.27 19.03 32.72
C PHE A 465 -35.47 18.08 32.75
N SER A 466 -35.20 16.78 32.67
CA SER A 466 -36.21 15.72 32.70
C SER A 466 -35.83 14.64 33.71
N GLY A 467 -36.81 13.99 34.33
CA GLY A 467 -36.61 12.93 35.31
C GLY A 467 -37.51 13.09 36.53
N PRO A 468 -37.28 12.33 37.61
CA PRO A 468 -38.01 12.48 38.86
C PRO A 468 -37.70 13.83 39.54
N ASP A 469 -38.72 14.45 40.14
CA ASP A 469 -38.63 15.67 40.92
C ASP A 469 -38.21 15.32 42.36
N LEU A 470 -36.91 15.04 42.51
CA LEU A 470 -36.32 14.54 43.75
C LEU A 470 -36.58 15.47 44.94
N LEU A 471 -36.90 14.90 46.10
CA LEU A 471 -37.01 15.62 47.36
C LEU A 471 -35.65 15.59 48.09
N LEU A 472 -35.03 16.77 48.29
CA LEU A 472 -33.76 16.91 48.99
C LEU A 472 -33.97 17.41 50.42
N ALA A 473 -33.41 16.69 51.39
CA ALA A 473 -33.36 17.10 52.79
C ALA A 473 -32.21 16.40 53.53
N THR A 474 -31.93 16.79 54.77
CA THR A 474 -31.02 16.00 55.62
C THR A 474 -31.62 14.61 55.91
N PRO A 475 -30.81 13.55 56.09
CA PRO A 475 -31.32 12.22 56.44
C PRO A 475 -32.28 12.23 57.64
N ALA A 476 -31.95 12.99 58.69
CA ALA A 476 -32.78 13.15 59.89
C ALA A 476 -34.07 13.97 59.67
N ALA A 477 -34.17 14.74 58.59
CA ALA A 477 -35.40 15.42 58.18
C ALA A 477 -36.30 14.51 57.33
N LEU A 478 -35.71 13.69 56.45
CA LEU A 478 -36.44 12.68 55.68
C LEU A 478 -37.06 11.62 56.59
N ASP A 479 -36.32 11.12 57.59
CA ASP A 479 -36.86 10.19 58.61
C ASP A 479 -38.08 10.76 59.36
N ARG A 480 -38.12 12.08 59.57
CA ARG A 480 -39.25 12.77 60.21
C ARG A 480 -40.46 12.88 59.28
N ILE A 481 -40.26 13.02 57.97
CA ILE A 481 -41.34 13.08 56.97
C ILE A 481 -41.95 11.69 56.78
N ASP A 482 -41.12 10.64 56.77
CA ASP A 482 -41.58 9.25 56.74
C ASP A 482 -42.38 8.89 58.01
N ALA A 483 -41.92 9.34 59.19
CA ALA A 483 -42.63 9.12 60.45
C ALA A 483 -43.99 9.86 60.53
N VAL A 484 -44.10 11.05 59.94
CA VAL A 484 -45.37 11.81 59.88
C VAL A 484 -46.33 11.20 58.85
N SER A 485 -45.82 10.77 57.69
CA SER A 485 -46.61 10.09 56.66
C SER A 485 -47.14 8.72 57.13
N ALA A 486 -46.37 8.01 57.96
CA ALA A 486 -46.82 6.78 58.62
C ALA A 486 -47.82 7.04 59.78
N GLY A 487 -47.76 8.21 60.42
CA GLY A 487 -48.68 8.62 61.49
C GLY A 487 -50.08 8.99 61.00
N ASP A 488 -50.20 9.63 59.83
CA ASP A 488 -51.49 10.00 59.22
C ASP A 488 -52.28 8.77 58.72
N LEU A 489 -51.61 7.65 58.44
CA LEU A 489 -52.26 6.37 58.13
C LEU A 489 -52.84 5.66 59.37
N MET A 490 -52.36 5.97 60.58
CA MET A 490 -52.91 5.44 61.85
C MET A 490 -53.93 6.35 62.53
N GLY A 491 -54.13 7.58 62.05
CA GLY A 491 -55.08 8.56 62.60
C GLY A 491 -56.46 8.58 61.92
N ALA A 492 -56.71 7.70 60.95
CA ALA A 492 -57.96 7.60 60.20
C ALA A 492 -58.68 6.25 60.41
N GLU A 493 -58.69 5.72 61.63
CA GLU A 493 -59.63 4.69 62.10
C GLU A 493 -60.65 5.23 63.09
#